data_AF-A0A8C9L0G5-F1
#
_entry.id   AF-A0A8C9L0G5-F1
#
_cell.length_a   1.000
_cell.length_b   1.000
_cell.length_c   1.000
_cell.angle_alpha   90.00
_cell.angle_beta   90.00
_cell.angle_gamma   90.00
#
_symmetry.space_group_name_H-M   'P 1'
#
loop_
_entity.id
_entity.type
_entity.pdbx_description
1 polymer ?
#
loop_
_entity_poly.entity_id
_entity_poly.type
_entity_poly.pdbx_seq_one_letter_code
_entity_poly.pdbx_strand_id
1 'polypeptide(L)'
;MRTGSTHELPAQHLYLQGSAGVGSVTKIYAGRQRNGVMPSHSSRGSKSVARRVLQALEGLRMAEKDQDGGHKLTPQGQRDLDRIAGQVAAANKKH
;
A
#
# COMPACT_ATOMS: atom_id res chain seq x y z
N MET A 1 -10.22 -17.00 -9.18
CA MET A 1 -9.42 -15.82 -8.80
C MET A 1 -9.32 -14.91 -10.02
N ARG A 2 -9.86 -13.69 -9.97
CA ARG A 2 -9.79 -12.71 -11.07
C ARG A 2 -9.16 -11.43 -10.53
N THR A 3 -7.87 -11.26 -10.82
CA THR A 3 -7.10 -10.06 -10.50
C THR A 3 -7.37 -9.02 -11.58
N GLY A 4 -8.17 -7.99 -11.24
CA GLY A 4 -8.35 -6.81 -12.07
C GLY A 4 -7.79 -5.59 -11.35
N SER A 5 -6.81 -4.93 -12.00
CA SER A 5 -6.44 -3.49 -11.92
C SER A 5 -6.37 -2.89 -10.50
N THR A 6 -5.23 -2.55 -9.91
CA THR A 6 -4.10 -1.77 -10.45
C THR A 6 -2.88 -2.06 -9.56
N HIS A 7 -1.76 -2.41 -10.17
CA HIS A 7 -0.57 -2.96 -9.53
C HIS A 7 0.44 -1.84 -9.23
N GLU A 8 0.08 -0.90 -8.35
CA GLU A 8 0.99 0.16 -7.91
C GLU A 8 1.33 -0.09 -6.43
N LEU A 9 2.62 -0.21 -6.15
CA LEU A 9 3.18 -0.81 -4.94
C LEU A 9 2.81 -0.01 -3.67
N PRO A 10 2.44 -0.67 -2.56
CA PRO A 10 2.15 -0.03 -1.25
C PRO A 10 3.24 0.94 -0.77
N ALA A 11 4.45 0.73 -1.26
CA ALA A 11 5.67 1.47 -1.05
C ALA A 11 5.62 2.98 -1.41
N GLN A 12 5.03 3.34 -2.56
CA GLN A 12 5.01 4.75 -3.01
C GLN A 12 4.06 5.59 -2.17
N HIS A 13 2.96 5.00 -1.69
CA HIS A 13 1.97 5.75 -0.94
C HIS A 13 2.42 6.05 0.50
N LEU A 14 3.21 5.15 1.11
CA LEU A 14 3.77 5.39 2.44
C LEU A 14 4.77 6.55 2.46
N TYR A 15 5.33 6.92 1.30
CA TYR A 15 6.32 7.98 1.16
C TYR A 15 5.71 9.39 1.30
N LEU A 16 4.46 9.61 0.87
CA LEU A 16 3.78 10.92 0.95
C LEU A 16 2.99 11.14 2.25
N GLN A 17 2.55 10.07 2.91
CA GLN A 17 1.66 10.14 4.06
C GLN A 17 2.45 9.74 5.31
N GLY A 18 3.10 10.74 5.94
CA GLY A 18 4.12 10.57 6.99
C GLY A 18 3.78 9.63 8.15
N SER A 19 2.51 9.27 8.35
CA SER A 19 2.07 8.11 9.13
C SER A 19 0.86 7.46 8.47
N ALA A 20 0.94 6.16 8.19
CA ALA A 20 -0.13 5.40 7.53
C ALA A 20 -0.78 4.44 8.53
N GLY A 21 -2.01 4.74 8.94
CA GLY A 21 -2.85 3.81 9.69
C GLY A 21 -3.53 2.77 8.79
N VAL A 22 -4.04 1.70 9.38
CA VAL A 22 -4.84 0.66 8.69
C VAL A 22 -5.98 1.27 7.87
N GLY A 23 -6.58 2.36 8.37
CA GLY A 23 -7.65 3.10 7.67
C GLY A 23 -7.21 3.72 6.35
N SER A 24 -6.02 4.34 6.32
CA SER A 24 -5.44 4.89 5.08
C SER A 24 -5.18 3.78 4.07
N VAL A 25 -4.53 2.69 4.49
CA VAL A 25 -4.25 1.53 3.62
C VAL A 25 -5.54 0.98 3.01
N THR A 26 -6.60 0.79 3.81
CA THR A 26 -7.89 0.30 3.26
C THR A 26 -8.62 1.28 2.34
N LYS A 27 -8.28 2.58 2.40
CA LYS A 27 -8.81 3.62 1.51
C LYS A 27 -8.03 3.66 0.19
N ILE A 28 -6.72 3.43 0.24
CA ILE A 28 -5.84 3.34 -0.93
C ILE A 28 -6.25 2.15 -1.80
N TYR A 29 -6.50 1.01 -1.15
CA TYR A 29 -6.99 -0.19 -1.80
C TYR A 29 -8.52 -0.28 -1.85
N ALA A 30 -9.22 0.85 -1.65
CA ALA A 30 -10.66 0.89 -1.82
C ALA A 30 -11.01 0.84 -3.32
N GLY A 31 -12.07 0.12 -3.65
CA GLY A 31 -12.50 -0.07 -5.02
C GLY A 31 -13.99 0.22 -5.20
N ARG A 32 -14.41 0.28 -6.46
CA ARG A 32 -15.83 0.38 -6.82
C ARG A 32 -16.48 -1.01 -6.68
N GLN A 33 -17.38 -1.15 -5.71
CA GLN A 33 -18.11 -2.40 -5.51
C GLN A 33 -19.35 -2.42 -6.40
N ARG A 34 -19.49 -3.48 -7.20
CA ARG A 34 -20.66 -3.71 -8.05
C ARG A 34 -21.73 -4.45 -7.22
N ASN A 35 -22.88 -3.79 -7.00
CA ASN A 35 -24.00 -4.32 -6.20
C ASN A 35 -25.11 -4.93 -7.08
N GLY A 36 -24.76 -5.55 -8.21
CA GLY A 36 -25.72 -6.11 -9.15
C GLY A 36 -26.51 -5.02 -9.89
N VAL A 37 -27.81 -4.94 -9.62
CA VAL A 37 -28.77 -3.99 -10.25
C VAL A 37 -28.74 -2.62 -9.58
N MET A 38 -28.27 -2.53 -8.34
CA MET A 38 -28.15 -1.26 -7.62
C MET A 38 -26.90 -0.46 -8.06
N PRO A 39 -26.93 0.88 -7.93
CA PRO A 39 -25.77 1.71 -8.16
C PRO A 39 -24.54 1.24 -7.39
N SER A 40 -23.39 1.38 -8.02
CA SER A 40 -22.10 1.02 -7.43
C SER A 40 -21.65 2.08 -6.43
N HIS A 41 -21.16 1.63 -5.28
CA HIS A 41 -20.57 2.49 -4.25
C HIS A 41 -19.09 2.15 -4.03
N SER A 42 -18.34 3.09 -3.48
CA SER A 42 -16.97 2.83 -3.05
C SER A 42 -17.01 1.96 -1.79
N SER A 43 -16.24 0.87 -1.81
CA SER A 43 -16.09 -0.03 -0.69
C SER A 43 -14.65 -0.08 -0.25
N ARG A 44 -14.42 -0.05 1.06
CA ARG A 44 -13.07 -0.12 1.63
C ARG A 44 -12.54 -1.54 1.48
N GLY A 45 -11.22 -1.64 1.27
CA GLY A 45 -10.53 -2.92 1.27
C GLY A 45 -10.61 -3.63 2.63
N SER A 46 -10.26 -4.92 2.65
CA SER A 46 -10.28 -5.72 3.87
C SER A 46 -9.31 -5.19 4.93
N LYS A 47 -9.86 -4.85 6.11
CA LYS A 47 -9.08 -4.38 7.27
C LYS A 47 -8.15 -5.44 7.85
N SER A 48 -8.53 -6.72 7.79
CA SER A 48 -7.72 -7.82 8.33
C SER A 48 -6.47 -8.06 7.48
N VAL A 49 -6.61 -7.99 6.16
CA VAL A 49 -5.48 -8.08 5.22
C VAL A 49 -4.56 -6.88 5.39
N ALA A 50 -5.10 -5.66 5.43
CA ALA A 50 -4.31 -4.45 5.63
C ALA A 50 -3.49 -4.49 6.94
N ARG A 51 -4.07 -4.99 8.03
CA ARG A 51 -3.35 -5.14 9.31
C ARG A 51 -2.22 -6.18 9.23
N ARG A 52 -2.47 -7.34 8.61
CA ARG A 52 -1.45 -8.38 8.44
C ARG A 52 -0.27 -7.90 7.59
N VAL A 53 -0.55 -7.13 6.53
CA VAL A 53 0.50 -6.56 5.68
C VAL A 53 1.36 -5.57 6.48
N LEU A 54 0.75 -4.69 7.27
CA LEU A 54 1.48 -3.74 8.11
C LEU A 54 2.36 -4.46 9.16
N GLN A 55 1.83 -5.49 9.81
CA GLN A 55 2.59 -6.33 10.75
C GLN A 55 3.74 -7.09 10.07
N ALA A 56 3.54 -7.58 8.85
CA ALA A 56 4.60 -8.23 8.08
C ALA A 56 5.72 -7.24 7.70
N LEU A 57 5.36 -6.01 7.33
CA LEU A 57 6.33 -4.94 7.03
C LEU A 57 7.11 -4.49 8.28
N GLU A 58 6.48 -4.52 9.45
CA GLU A 58 7.13 -4.32 10.75
C GLU A 58 8.14 -5.45 11.05
N GLY A 59 7.75 -6.71 10.83
CA GLY A 59 8.65 -7.87 10.99
C GLY A 59 9.88 -7.83 10.05
N LEU A 60 9.72 -7.22 8.87
CA LEU A 60 10.80 -7.00 7.90
C LEU A 60 11.62 -5.72 8.16
N ARG A 61 11.33 -4.99 9.25
CA ARG A 61 11.96 -3.70 9.62
C ARG A 61 11.89 -2.61 8.54
N MET A 62 10.95 -2.75 7.62
CA MET A 62 10.71 -1.78 6.54
C MET A 62 9.80 -0.65 7.00
N ALA A 63 8.91 -0.92 7.97
CA ALA A 63 8.07 0.06 8.62
C ALA A 63 8.22 -0.03 10.14
N GLU A 64 8.20 1.11 10.82
CA GLU A 64 8.20 1.23 12.27
C GLU A 64 6.83 1.71 12.75
N LYS A 65 6.46 1.30 13.96
CA LYS A 65 5.25 1.79 14.60
C LYS A 65 5.48 3.22 15.09
N ASP A 66 4.64 4.13 14.62
CA ASP A 66 4.71 5.53 15.01
C ASP A 66 3.99 5.74 16.35
N GLN A 67 4.41 6.76 17.11
CA GLN A 67 3.84 7.08 18.42
C GLN A 67 2.36 7.49 18.32
N ASP A 68 1.97 8.04 17.17
CA ASP A 68 0.59 8.42 16.83
C ASP A 68 -0.32 7.23 16.46
N GLY A 69 0.13 5.98 16.66
CA GLY A 69 -0.65 4.77 16.39
C GLY A 69 -0.71 4.36 14.91
N GLY A 70 0.02 5.05 14.04
CA GLY A 70 0.26 4.70 12.65
C GLY A 70 1.47 3.80 12.46
N HIS A 71 1.75 3.43 11.20
CA HIS A 71 3.03 2.84 10.82
C HIS A 71 3.71 3.82 9.87
N LYS A 72 4.98 4.10 10.11
CA LYS A 72 5.82 5.02 9.34
C LYS A 72 6.93 4.23 8.68
N LEU A 73 7.31 4.64 7.47
CA LEU A 73 8.40 3.99 6.75
C LEU A 73 9.73 4.29 7.45
N THR A 74 10.57 3.27 7.62
CA THR A 74 11.92 3.49 8.13
C THR A 74 12.79 4.15 7.05
N PRO A 75 13.80 4.97 7.40
CA PRO A 75 14.74 5.51 6.43
C PRO A 75 15.44 4.42 5.59
N GLN A 76 15.61 3.22 6.16
CA GLN A 76 16.15 2.06 5.47
C GLN A 76 15.15 1.49 4.45
N GLY A 77 13.91 1.25 4.87
CA GLY A 77 12.85 0.78 3.96
C GLY A 77 12.62 1.75 2.80
N GLN A 78 12.77 3.05 3.06
CA GLN A 78 12.69 4.11 2.07
C GLN A 78 13.74 3.96 0.96
N ARG A 79 15.01 3.76 1.34
CA ARG A 79 16.11 3.53 0.38
C ARG A 79 15.95 2.23 -0.41
N ASP A 80 15.51 1.17 0.24
CA ASP A 80 15.32 -0.13 -0.41
C ASP A 80 14.20 -0.06 -1.45
N LEU A 81 13.12 0.65 -1.13
CA LEU A 81 12.02 0.91 -2.07
C LEU A 81 12.45 1.79 -3.24
N ASP A 82 13.23 2.85 -3.00
CA ASP A 82 13.74 3.70 -4.08
C ASP A 82 14.69 2.95 -5.02
N ARG A 83 15.53 2.04 -4.46
CA ARG A 83 16.41 1.20 -5.26
C ARG A 83 15.62 0.26 -6.18
N ILE A 84 14.58 -0.40 -5.66
CA ILE A 84 13.71 -1.27 -6.46
C ILE A 84 12.95 -0.45 -7.50
N ALA A 85 12.43 0.72 -7.13
CA ALA A 85 11.74 1.62 -8.06
C ALA A 85 12.66 2.05 -9.22
N GLY A 86 13.93 2.39 -8.92
CA GLY A 86 14.94 2.70 -9.93
C GLY A 86 15.24 1.55 -10.88
N GLN A 87 15.31 0.31 -10.37
CA GLN A 87 15.49 -0.89 -11.19
C GLN A 87 14.30 -1.15 -12.12
N VAL A 88 13.07 -1.01 -11.62
CA VAL A 88 11.84 -1.19 -12.41
C VAL A 88 11.71 -0.09 -13.47
N ALA A 89 12.02 1.16 -13.13
CA ALA A 89 12.00 2.28 -14.07
C ALA A 89 13.06 2.11 -15.18
N ALA A 90 14.25 1.63 -14.84
CA ALA A 90 15.29 1.29 -15.81
C ALA A 90 14.87 0.13 -16.73
N ALA A 91 14.18 -0.88 -16.18
CA ALA A 91 13.70 -2.03 -16.96
C ALA A 91 12.52 -1.70 -17.90
N ASN A 92 11.67 -0.73 -17.53
CA ASN A 92 10.53 -0.28 -18.35
C ASN A 92 10.90 0.79 -19.39
N LYS A 93 12.15 1.28 -19.41
CA LYS A 93 12.68 2.11 -20.49
C LYS A 93 12.94 1.21 -21.72
N LYS A 94 11.86 0.76 -22.35
CA LYS A 94 11.92 0.13 -23.67
C LYS A 94 11.92 1.23 -24.74
N HIS A 95 12.83 1.08 -25.70
CA HIS A 95 12.85 1.78 -26.98
C HIS A 95 11.53 1.60 -27.74
#